data_AF-A0A3D5HIB4-F1
#
_entry.id   AF-A0A3D5HIB4-F1
#
_cell.length_a   1.000
_cell.length_b   1.000
_cell.length_c   1.000
_cell.angle_alpha   90.00
_cell.angle_beta   90.00
_cell.angle_gamma   90.00
#
_symmetry.space_group_name_H-M   'P 1'
#
loop_
_entity.id
_entity.type
_entity.pdbx_description
1 polymer ?
#
loop_
_entity_poly.entity_id
_entity_poly.type
_entity_poly.pdbx_seq_one_letter_code
_entity_poly.pdbx_strand_id
1 'polypeptide(L)'
;MQLILENALLSAEDGLVQSGNQIWFHFQKYPWHLSNPENNPASGEHRRHIEARLSQGLTNPANARLLNGTYHLGISPHIYSYYHLLTDLLPHLLDAPRFPVLVPEFMPLVFVDFLREAGFEVQILAADVFRVEKLIIPEMKTPDWNVEKIKKIRTFVENLYPQLSSQKSKSQQRIYVSRKLAVKRHLANESEFSGLMKKHEFHKVYLEQLSIREQVELFRSASHVIAAHGAGLTNVIFAPAAVKILEIRPLRTSGRFCFENLFSLGWPNNEFLVPPKSGKFFLPVAELEKVLQRWQNEA
;
A
#
# COMPACT_ATOMS: atom_id res chain seq x y z
N MET A 1 -10.91 5.26 -18.71
CA MET A 1 -11.94 6.32 -18.61
C MET A 1 -12.31 6.38 -17.15
N GLN A 2 -12.27 7.54 -16.49
CA GLN A 2 -12.55 7.60 -15.05
C GLN A 2 -14.00 7.18 -14.78
N LEU A 3 -14.19 6.38 -13.73
CA LEU A 3 -15.52 6.03 -13.26
C LEU A 3 -16.04 7.15 -12.37
N ILE A 4 -17.05 7.85 -12.85
CA ILE A 4 -17.73 8.92 -12.12
C ILE A 4 -19.15 8.43 -11.83
N LEU A 5 -19.51 8.37 -10.55
CA LEU A 5 -20.84 8.02 -10.11
C LEU A 5 -21.59 9.27 -9.67
N GLU A 6 -22.83 9.41 -10.14
CA GLU A 6 -23.72 10.47 -9.70
C GLU A 6 -24.60 9.99 -8.55
N ASN A 7 -24.90 10.89 -7.62
CA ASN A 7 -25.77 10.64 -6.47
C ASN A 7 -25.38 9.37 -5.68
N ALA A 8 -24.07 9.17 -5.51
CA ALA A 8 -23.49 7.98 -4.90
C ALA A 8 -23.71 7.99 -3.38
N LEU A 9 -24.19 6.87 -2.85
CA LEU A 9 -24.30 6.65 -1.41
C LEU A 9 -23.01 6.00 -0.91
N LEU A 10 -22.27 6.72 -0.06
CA LEU A 10 -20.97 6.33 0.48
C LEU A 10 -21.10 6.02 1.98
N SER A 11 -20.66 4.84 2.39
CA SER A 11 -20.32 4.51 3.78
C SER A 11 -18.88 4.98 4.05
N ALA A 12 -18.70 6.01 4.87
CA ALA A 12 -17.35 6.48 5.22
C ALA A 12 -16.62 5.59 6.22
N GLU A 13 -17.34 4.65 6.86
CA GLU A 13 -16.76 3.65 7.77
C GLU A 13 -15.78 2.70 7.07
N ASP A 14 -16.07 2.35 5.81
CA ASP A 14 -15.35 1.30 5.10
C ASP A 14 -15.17 1.57 3.60
N GLY A 15 -15.79 2.61 3.06
CA GLY A 15 -15.73 2.96 1.65
C GLY A 15 -16.68 2.17 0.76
N LEU A 16 -17.71 1.51 1.30
CA LEU A 16 -18.77 0.93 0.47
C LEU A 16 -19.54 2.05 -0.23
N VAL A 17 -19.55 2.00 -1.56
CA VAL A 17 -20.30 2.92 -2.41
C VAL A 17 -21.46 2.19 -3.07
N GLN A 18 -22.63 2.82 -3.14
CA GLN A 18 -23.77 2.33 -3.92
C GLN A 18 -24.25 3.44 -4.86
N SER A 19 -24.51 3.11 -6.13
CA SER A 19 -25.22 3.98 -7.06
C SER A 19 -26.22 3.14 -7.84
N GLY A 20 -27.50 3.48 -7.70
CA GLY A 20 -28.61 2.68 -8.21
C GLY A 20 -28.54 1.23 -7.71
N ASN A 21 -28.41 0.31 -8.65
CA ASN A 21 -28.40 -1.14 -8.42
C ASN A 21 -26.99 -1.77 -8.38
N GLN A 22 -25.96 -0.93 -8.31
CA GLN A 22 -24.57 -1.34 -8.33
C GLN A 22 -23.86 -0.86 -7.07
N ILE A 23 -22.94 -1.69 -6.58
CA ILE A 23 -22.07 -1.33 -5.47
C ILE A 23 -20.60 -1.39 -5.88
N TRP A 24 -19.87 -0.45 -5.29
CA TRP A 24 -18.47 -0.11 -5.06
C TRP A 24 -17.80 -0.64 -3.78
N PHE A 25 -16.87 -1.60 -3.78
CA PHE A 25 -16.15 -1.92 -2.53
C PHE A 25 -14.66 -2.22 -2.73
N HIS A 26 -13.82 -1.66 -1.86
CA HIS A 26 -12.38 -1.91 -1.81
C HIS A 26 -11.67 -1.71 -3.17
N PHE A 27 -11.79 -0.50 -3.75
CA PHE A 27 -11.18 -0.11 -5.03
C PHE A 27 -11.44 -1.07 -6.19
N GLN A 28 -12.55 -1.80 -6.17
CA GLN A 28 -12.82 -2.82 -7.17
C GLN A 28 -12.79 -2.34 -8.62
N LYS A 29 -12.46 -3.29 -9.49
CA LYS A 29 -12.36 -3.11 -10.94
C LYS A 29 -13.71 -2.92 -11.63
N TYR A 30 -14.76 -3.56 -11.12
CA TYR A 30 -16.10 -3.57 -11.71
C TYR A 30 -17.16 -3.46 -10.63
N PRO A 31 -18.34 -2.91 -10.93
CA PRO A 31 -19.46 -2.94 -10.01
C PRO A 31 -19.88 -4.37 -9.66
N TRP A 32 -20.38 -4.54 -8.44
CA TRP A 32 -21.20 -5.69 -8.08
C TRP A 32 -22.67 -5.35 -8.27
N HIS A 33 -23.38 -6.19 -9.02
CA HIS A 33 -24.77 -6.02 -9.38
C HIS A 33 -25.69 -6.63 -8.32
N LEU A 34 -26.61 -5.83 -7.77
CA LEU A 34 -27.51 -6.27 -6.70
C LEU A 34 -28.72 -7.07 -7.23
N SER A 35 -29.33 -6.67 -8.36
CA SER A 35 -30.46 -7.42 -8.95
C SER A 35 -30.08 -8.45 -10.00
N ASN A 36 -28.80 -8.49 -10.41
CA ASN A 36 -28.31 -9.37 -11.47
C ASN A 36 -27.10 -10.19 -11.00
N PRO A 37 -27.27 -11.12 -10.05
CA PRO A 37 -26.16 -11.87 -9.47
C PRO A 37 -25.35 -12.69 -10.48
N GLU A 38 -25.96 -13.06 -11.61
CA GLU A 38 -25.33 -13.76 -12.73
C GLU A 38 -24.20 -12.96 -13.40
N ASN A 39 -24.22 -11.63 -13.29
CA ASN A 39 -23.18 -10.75 -13.82
C ASN A 39 -21.98 -10.60 -12.86
N ASN A 40 -22.10 -11.11 -11.63
CA ASN A 40 -21.03 -11.02 -10.63
C ASN A 40 -20.01 -12.15 -10.80
N PRO A 41 -18.76 -11.96 -10.37
CA PRO A 41 -17.75 -13.02 -10.41
C PRO A 41 -18.22 -14.30 -9.71
N ALA A 42 -18.13 -15.43 -10.41
CA ALA A 42 -18.64 -16.71 -9.90
C ALA A 42 -17.85 -17.25 -8.69
N SER A 43 -16.57 -16.92 -8.55
CA SER A 43 -15.73 -17.35 -7.43
C SER A 43 -14.54 -16.40 -7.22
N GLY A 44 -13.80 -16.57 -6.12
CA GLY A 44 -12.57 -15.83 -5.83
C GLY A 44 -12.58 -15.10 -4.49
N GLU A 45 -11.45 -14.50 -4.12
CA GLU A 45 -11.33 -13.67 -2.91
C GLU A 45 -12.24 -12.45 -2.95
N HIS A 46 -12.33 -11.81 -4.13
CA HIS A 46 -13.16 -10.64 -4.33
C HIS A 46 -14.65 -10.89 -4.01
N ARG A 47 -15.21 -11.99 -4.54
CA ARG A 47 -16.59 -12.43 -4.23
C ARG A 47 -16.78 -12.60 -2.72
N ARG A 48 -15.87 -13.33 -2.07
CA ARG A 48 -15.93 -13.60 -0.61
C ARG A 48 -15.93 -12.31 0.21
N HIS A 49 -15.09 -11.33 -0.16
CA HIS A 49 -15.03 -10.04 0.54
C HIS A 49 -16.34 -9.24 0.41
N ILE A 50 -16.94 -9.20 -0.78
CA ILE A 50 -18.19 -8.48 -0.99
C ILE A 50 -19.33 -9.18 -0.27
N GLU A 51 -19.48 -10.51 -0.41
CA GLU A 51 -20.54 -11.25 0.26
C GLU A 51 -20.43 -11.15 1.79
N ALA A 52 -19.22 -11.24 2.34
CA ALA A 52 -18.97 -11.04 3.77
C ALA A 52 -19.25 -9.61 4.24
N ARG A 53 -19.17 -8.62 3.35
CA ARG A 53 -19.57 -7.25 3.66
C ARG A 53 -21.08 -7.05 3.53
N LEU A 54 -21.71 -7.63 2.51
CA LEU A 54 -23.15 -7.56 2.27
C LEU A 54 -23.95 -8.24 3.38
N SER A 55 -23.40 -9.26 4.03
CA SER A 55 -24.03 -9.88 5.21
C SER A 55 -24.17 -8.93 6.41
N GLN A 56 -23.45 -7.81 6.41
CA GLN A 56 -23.57 -6.74 7.41
C GLN A 56 -24.63 -5.69 7.03
N GLY A 57 -25.28 -5.84 5.87
CA GLY A 57 -26.32 -4.95 5.36
C GLY A 57 -25.79 -3.84 4.44
N LEU A 58 -26.70 -3.29 3.63
CA LEU A 58 -26.45 -2.12 2.78
C LEU A 58 -26.65 -0.83 3.56
N THR A 59 -26.01 0.21 3.06
CA THR A 59 -26.07 1.56 3.61
C THR A 59 -27.52 2.11 3.55
N ASN A 60 -28.04 2.57 4.69
CA ASN A 60 -29.39 3.16 4.75
C ASN A 60 -29.37 4.62 4.26
N PRO A 61 -30.06 4.96 3.15
CA PRO A 61 -30.04 6.32 2.60
C PRO A 61 -30.83 7.35 3.43
N ALA A 62 -31.68 6.92 4.37
CA ALA A 62 -32.61 7.82 5.08
C ALA A 62 -31.91 8.91 5.90
N ASN A 63 -30.70 8.62 6.41
CA ASN A 63 -29.93 9.54 7.25
C ASN A 63 -28.66 10.05 6.55
N ALA A 64 -28.56 9.88 5.23
CA ALA A 64 -27.37 10.23 4.49
C ALA A 64 -27.13 11.75 4.50
N ARG A 65 -25.96 12.18 4.96
CA ARG A 65 -25.53 13.58 4.90
C ARG A 65 -25.17 13.95 3.47
N LEU A 66 -25.60 15.12 3.02
CA LEU A 66 -25.35 15.58 1.65
C LEU A 66 -23.93 16.15 1.51
N LEU A 67 -23.21 15.72 0.48
CA LEU A 67 -21.95 16.30 0.01
C LEU A 67 -22.14 16.77 -1.44
N ASN A 68 -22.28 18.08 -1.61
CA ASN A 68 -22.43 18.73 -2.91
C ASN A 68 -21.06 18.96 -3.56
N GLY A 69 -20.95 18.72 -4.87
CA GLY A 69 -19.71 18.84 -5.62
C GLY A 69 -19.12 17.51 -6.09
N THR A 70 -17.90 17.60 -6.62
CA THR A 70 -17.17 16.45 -7.17
C THR A 70 -16.02 16.09 -6.23
N TYR A 71 -15.88 14.80 -5.93
CA TYR A 71 -14.91 14.30 -4.97
C TYR A 71 -14.22 13.02 -5.44
N HIS A 72 -12.97 12.82 -5.04
CA HIS A 72 -12.31 11.52 -5.13
C HIS A 72 -12.65 10.63 -3.95
N LEU A 73 -12.90 9.35 -4.21
CA LEU A 73 -12.98 8.32 -3.18
C LEU A 73 -11.57 7.93 -2.71
N GLY A 74 -11.17 8.45 -1.56
CA GLY A 74 -9.97 8.03 -0.81
C GLY A 74 -10.28 7.11 0.36
N ILE A 75 -11.47 6.50 0.40
CA ILE A 75 -11.91 5.62 1.49
C ILE A 75 -11.91 4.16 1.02
N SER A 76 -11.24 3.28 1.77
CA SER A 76 -11.36 1.85 1.62
C SER A 76 -11.00 1.12 2.92
N PRO A 77 -11.36 -0.18 3.07
CA PRO A 77 -11.08 -0.93 4.29
C PRO A 77 -9.60 -1.13 4.59
N HIS A 78 -8.71 -0.82 3.64
CA HIS A 78 -7.27 -1.02 3.77
C HIS A 78 -6.47 0.26 3.55
N ILE A 79 -7.12 1.44 3.49
CA ILE A 79 -6.42 2.69 3.19
C ILE A 79 -5.44 3.14 4.29
N TYR A 80 -5.51 2.53 5.49
CA TYR A 80 -4.48 2.65 6.52
C TYR A 80 -3.13 2.00 6.11
N SER A 81 -3.09 1.26 5.01
CA SER A 81 -1.90 0.63 4.47
C SER A 81 -1.16 1.57 3.53
N TYR A 82 0.14 1.74 3.76
CA TYR A 82 1.03 2.50 2.87
C TYR A 82 1.01 2.01 1.42
N TYR A 83 0.76 0.71 1.21
CA TYR A 83 0.58 0.12 -0.11
C TYR A 83 -0.60 0.80 -0.82
N HIS A 84 -1.80 0.70 -0.25
CA HIS A 84 -3.02 1.21 -0.89
C HIS A 84 -3.00 2.73 -1.09
N LEU A 85 -2.34 3.49 -0.20
CA LEU A 85 -2.09 4.91 -0.42
C LEU A 85 -1.28 5.15 -1.71
N LEU A 86 -0.09 4.55 -1.82
CA LEU A 86 0.83 4.82 -2.92
C LEU A 86 0.46 4.13 -4.23
N THR A 87 -0.19 2.97 -4.16
CA THR A 87 -0.43 2.12 -5.33
C THR A 87 -1.84 2.28 -5.87
N ASP A 88 -2.82 2.61 -5.04
CA ASP A 88 -4.21 2.60 -5.48
C ASP A 88 -4.73 4.04 -5.54
N LEU A 89 -4.61 4.77 -4.42
CA LEU A 89 -5.12 6.13 -4.34
C LEU A 89 -4.25 7.12 -5.13
N LEU A 90 -2.94 7.18 -4.86
CA LEU A 90 -2.07 8.18 -5.49
C LEU A 90 -2.11 8.12 -7.03
N PRO A 91 -1.94 6.97 -7.70
CA PRO A 91 -1.94 6.93 -9.16
C PRO A 91 -3.28 7.35 -9.76
N HIS A 92 -4.39 7.05 -9.08
CA HIS A 92 -5.71 7.54 -9.46
C HIS A 92 -5.77 9.07 -9.43
N LEU A 93 -5.32 9.66 -8.33
CA LEU A 93 -5.31 11.11 -8.15
C LEU A 93 -4.39 11.82 -9.16
N LEU A 94 -3.32 11.16 -9.61
CA LEU A 94 -2.42 11.70 -10.65
C LEU A 94 -3.02 11.63 -12.05
N ASP A 95 -3.90 10.66 -12.32
CA ASP A 95 -4.56 10.46 -13.61
C ASP A 95 -5.86 11.28 -13.76
N ALA A 96 -6.24 12.05 -12.73
CA ALA A 96 -7.52 12.73 -12.67
C ALA A 96 -7.45 14.23 -12.43
N PRO A 97 -8.49 15.00 -12.87
CA PRO A 97 -8.59 16.40 -12.54
C PRO A 97 -8.58 16.59 -11.02
N ARG A 98 -8.00 17.70 -10.54
CA ARG A 98 -7.87 17.98 -9.11
C ARG A 98 -9.23 18.31 -8.51
N PHE A 99 -9.77 17.40 -7.70
CA PHE A 99 -10.91 17.60 -6.83
C PHE A 99 -10.55 17.24 -5.37
N PRO A 100 -11.36 17.65 -4.37
CA PRO A 100 -11.12 17.24 -2.99
C PRO A 100 -11.21 15.73 -2.81
N VAL A 101 -10.34 15.18 -1.97
CA VAL A 101 -10.27 13.74 -1.67
C VAL A 101 -10.99 13.48 -0.36
N LEU A 102 -12.02 12.62 -0.40
CA LEU A 102 -12.69 12.13 0.80
C LEU A 102 -11.83 11.05 1.44
N VAL A 103 -11.46 11.23 2.70
CA VAL A 103 -10.66 10.26 3.47
C VAL A 103 -11.36 9.91 4.79
N PRO A 104 -11.20 8.68 5.32
CA PRO A 104 -11.82 8.34 6.60
C PRO A 104 -11.03 8.93 7.78
N GLU A 105 -11.72 9.17 8.89
CA GLU A 105 -11.11 9.68 10.14
C GLU A 105 -10.02 8.75 10.72
N PHE A 106 -10.06 7.45 10.43
CA PHE A 106 -9.05 6.50 10.87
C PHE A 106 -7.78 6.49 9.98
N MET A 107 -7.75 7.26 8.89
CA MET A 107 -6.56 7.35 8.04
C MET A 107 -5.37 7.88 8.87
N PRO A 108 -4.18 7.25 8.79
CA PRO A 108 -2.99 7.75 9.48
C PRO A 108 -2.72 9.21 9.13
N LEU A 109 -2.45 10.06 10.14
CA LEU A 109 -2.20 11.49 9.93
C LEU A 109 -1.06 11.74 8.94
N VAL A 110 0.01 10.94 8.99
CA VAL A 110 1.13 10.99 8.03
C VAL A 110 0.66 10.83 6.57
N PHE A 111 -0.43 10.11 6.31
CA PHE A 111 -0.99 9.95 4.96
C PHE A 111 -1.80 11.18 4.55
N VAL A 112 -2.57 11.74 5.49
CA VAL A 112 -3.30 13.00 5.28
C VAL A 112 -2.33 14.14 4.99
N ASP A 113 -1.25 14.25 5.77
CA ASP A 113 -0.21 15.26 5.59
C ASP A 113 0.47 15.10 4.24
N PHE A 114 0.80 13.87 3.83
CA PHE A 114 1.33 13.59 2.49
C PHE A 114 0.38 14.02 1.36
N LEU A 115 -0.92 13.74 1.46
CA LEU A 115 -1.88 14.16 0.43
C LEU A 115 -1.95 15.69 0.34
N ARG A 116 -1.90 16.39 1.46
CA ARG A 116 -1.85 17.87 1.50
C ARG A 116 -0.55 18.42 0.92
N GLU A 117 0.60 17.85 1.28
CA GLU A 117 1.90 18.19 0.69
C GLU A 117 1.89 17.97 -0.83
N ALA A 118 1.26 16.89 -1.28
CA ALA A 118 1.05 16.55 -2.69
C ALA A 118 0.06 17.49 -3.42
N GLY A 119 -0.45 18.52 -2.74
CA GLY A 119 -1.33 19.56 -3.29
C GLY A 119 -2.77 19.11 -3.47
N PHE A 120 -3.23 18.09 -2.74
CA PHE A 120 -4.63 17.68 -2.74
C PHE A 120 -5.37 18.34 -1.59
N GLU A 121 -6.55 18.87 -1.87
CA GLU A 121 -7.51 19.20 -0.81
C GLU A 121 -8.04 17.89 -0.21
N VAL A 122 -8.06 17.81 1.11
CA VAL A 122 -8.48 16.60 1.84
C VAL A 122 -9.64 16.93 2.76
N GLN A 123 -10.75 16.24 2.58
CA GLN A 123 -11.92 16.31 3.45
C GLN A 123 -12.05 15.00 4.23
N ILE A 124 -11.87 15.10 5.55
CA ILE A 124 -11.95 13.97 6.47
C ILE A 124 -13.43 13.73 6.83
N LEU A 125 -13.89 12.49 6.70
CA LEU A 125 -15.23 12.06 7.05
C LEU A 125 -15.22 11.17 8.29
N ALA A 126 -16.13 11.43 9.23
CA ALA A 126 -16.43 10.52 10.32
C ALA A 126 -17.13 9.25 9.79
N ALA A 127 -17.13 8.17 10.58
CA ALA A 127 -17.87 6.95 10.26
C ALA A 127 -19.40 7.20 10.23
N ASP A 128 -19.90 7.61 9.06
CA ASP A 128 -21.31 7.92 8.78
C ASP A 128 -21.61 7.67 7.29
N VAL A 129 -22.87 7.88 6.91
CA VAL A 129 -23.38 7.73 5.56
C VAL A 129 -23.48 9.08 4.86
N PHE A 130 -22.96 9.15 3.64
CA PHE A 130 -22.97 10.35 2.83
C PHE A 130 -23.62 10.10 1.47
N ARG A 131 -24.41 11.06 1.00
CA ARG A 131 -24.85 11.14 -0.40
C ARG A 131 -23.98 12.15 -1.11
N VAL A 132 -23.15 11.67 -2.03
CA VAL A 132 -22.18 12.47 -2.78
C VAL A 132 -22.74 12.77 -4.16
N GLU A 133 -22.78 14.04 -4.56
CA GLU A 133 -23.30 14.46 -5.86
C GLU A 133 -22.54 13.80 -7.01
N LYS A 134 -21.21 13.92 -7.03
CA LYS A 134 -20.32 13.24 -7.99
C LYS A 134 -19.12 12.62 -7.29
N LEU A 135 -19.01 11.30 -7.36
CA LEU A 135 -17.91 10.56 -6.76
C LEU A 135 -17.06 9.91 -7.83
N ILE A 136 -15.79 10.28 -7.88
CA ILE A 136 -14.78 9.68 -8.75
C ILE A 136 -14.15 8.51 -8.01
N ILE A 137 -14.23 7.31 -8.61
CA ILE A 137 -13.73 6.07 -8.00
C ILE A 137 -12.39 5.67 -8.63
N PRO A 138 -11.39 5.30 -7.82
CA PRO A 138 -10.15 4.69 -8.30
C PRO A 138 -10.41 3.43 -9.13
N GLU A 139 -9.95 3.43 -10.38
CA GLU A 139 -9.97 2.25 -11.24
C GLU A 139 -8.73 1.37 -10.98
N MET A 140 -8.93 0.08 -10.64
CA MET A 140 -7.83 -0.89 -10.57
C MET A 140 -7.51 -1.47 -11.96
N LYS A 141 -6.38 -1.05 -12.53
CA LYS A 141 -5.86 -1.57 -13.81
C LYS A 141 -5.32 -2.99 -13.65
N THR A 142 -5.34 -3.78 -14.72
CA THR A 142 -4.72 -5.11 -14.78
C THR A 142 -3.64 -5.14 -15.87
N PRO A 143 -2.40 -5.56 -15.56
CA PRO A 143 -1.88 -5.92 -14.25
C PRO A 143 -1.80 -4.70 -13.30
N ASP A 144 -1.92 -4.94 -11.99
CA ASP A 144 -1.84 -3.89 -10.97
C ASP A 144 -0.47 -3.18 -11.00
N TRP A 145 0.60 -3.97 -11.10
CA TRP A 145 1.96 -3.47 -11.29
C TRP A 145 2.34 -3.43 -12.77
N ASN A 146 2.83 -2.27 -13.19
CA ASN A 146 3.45 -2.08 -14.50
C ASN A 146 4.48 -0.95 -14.43
N VAL A 147 5.37 -0.90 -15.44
CA VAL A 147 6.48 0.07 -15.51
C VAL A 147 5.96 1.51 -15.53
N GLU A 148 4.82 1.79 -16.19
CA GLU A 148 4.25 3.13 -16.27
C GLU A 148 3.79 3.63 -14.90
N LYS A 149 3.08 2.80 -14.13
CA LYS A 149 2.64 3.09 -12.76
C LYS A 149 3.83 3.41 -11.85
N ILE A 150 4.90 2.61 -11.91
CA ILE A 150 6.11 2.83 -11.11
C ILE A 150 6.77 4.16 -11.50
N LYS A 151 6.98 4.41 -12.80
CA LYS A 151 7.56 5.67 -13.29
C LYS A 151 6.74 6.86 -12.84
N LYS A 152 5.42 6.79 -12.96
CA LYS A 152 4.48 7.84 -12.55
C LYS A 152 4.62 8.20 -11.07
N ILE A 153 4.58 7.20 -10.18
CA ILE A 153 4.75 7.42 -8.74
C ILE A 153 6.13 8.02 -8.45
N ARG A 154 7.20 7.46 -9.04
CA ARG A 154 8.57 7.95 -8.83
C ARG A 154 8.73 9.40 -9.28
N THR A 155 8.34 9.73 -10.51
CA THR A 155 8.45 11.08 -11.06
C THR A 155 7.65 12.08 -10.24
N PHE A 156 6.44 11.72 -9.81
CA PHE A 156 5.63 12.58 -8.96
C PHE A 156 6.34 12.88 -7.63
N VAL A 157 6.82 11.85 -6.93
CA VAL A 157 7.51 12.00 -5.64
C VAL A 157 8.84 12.73 -5.77
N GLU A 158 9.58 12.53 -6.87
CA GLU A 158 10.82 13.26 -7.17
C GLU A 158 10.55 14.76 -7.38
N ASN A 159 9.46 15.10 -8.06
CA ASN A 159 9.04 16.49 -8.24
C ASN A 159 8.49 17.11 -6.96
N LEU A 160 7.87 16.31 -6.10
CA LEU A 160 7.37 16.75 -4.80
C LEU A 160 8.53 17.06 -3.83
N TYR A 161 9.64 16.31 -3.92
CA TYR A 161 10.80 16.47 -3.06
C TYR A 161 12.10 16.70 -3.86
N PRO A 162 12.22 17.83 -4.60
CA PRO A 162 13.34 18.08 -5.51
C PRO A 162 14.70 18.10 -4.78
N GLN A 163 14.73 18.49 -3.51
CA GLN A 163 15.93 18.47 -2.66
C GLN A 163 16.57 17.08 -2.56
N LEU A 164 15.79 15.99 -2.65
CA LEU A 164 16.28 14.61 -2.57
C LEU A 164 17.00 14.16 -3.86
N SER A 165 16.87 14.92 -4.95
CA SER A 165 17.60 14.67 -6.20
C SER A 165 19.02 15.28 -6.18
N SER A 166 19.18 16.40 -5.46
CA SER A 166 20.44 17.15 -5.37
C SER A 166 21.48 16.50 -4.44
N GLN A 167 21.02 15.67 -3.51
CA GLN A 167 21.88 14.89 -2.64
C GLN A 167 22.45 13.71 -3.44
N LYS A 168 23.73 13.79 -3.84
CA LYS A 168 24.47 12.59 -4.24
C LYS A 168 24.49 11.66 -3.03
N SER A 169 23.67 10.61 -3.07
CA SER A 169 23.63 9.56 -2.05
C SER A 169 25.00 8.86 -1.97
N LYS A 170 25.89 9.40 -1.13
CA LYS A 170 27.20 8.82 -0.84
C LYS A 170 27.11 7.65 0.15
N SER A 171 26.00 7.50 0.88
CA SER A 171 25.83 6.39 1.82
C SER A 171 24.96 5.29 1.24
N GLN A 172 25.53 4.10 1.10
CA GLN A 172 24.84 2.87 0.71
C GLN A 172 24.21 2.22 1.95
N GLN A 173 23.10 2.78 2.44
CA GLN A 173 22.45 2.36 3.68
C GLN A 173 22.03 0.88 3.63
N ARG A 174 22.40 0.12 4.65
CA ARG A 174 21.89 -1.25 4.86
C ARG A 174 20.76 -1.15 5.89
N ILE A 175 19.53 -1.41 5.48
CA ILE A 175 18.35 -1.19 6.32
C ILE A 175 17.65 -2.51 6.66
N TYR A 176 17.30 -2.66 7.93
CA TYR A 176 16.39 -3.70 8.40
C TYR A 176 15.09 -3.04 8.83
N VAL A 177 14.03 -3.28 8.06
CA VAL A 177 12.68 -2.77 8.35
C VAL A 177 12.01 -3.70 9.35
N SER A 178 12.00 -3.28 10.62
CA SER A 178 11.29 -4.01 11.67
C SER A 178 9.80 -3.70 11.63
N ARG A 179 9.00 -4.74 11.85
CA ARG A 179 7.54 -4.66 12.02
C ARG A 179 7.11 -4.80 13.47
N LYS A 180 8.02 -4.63 14.45
CA LYS A 180 7.71 -4.81 15.87
C LYS A 180 6.60 -3.87 16.38
N LEU A 181 6.46 -2.70 15.77
CA LEU A 181 5.40 -1.72 16.08
C LEU A 181 4.13 -1.92 15.23
N ALA A 182 4.14 -2.83 14.26
CA ALA A 182 2.99 -3.09 13.40
C ALA A 182 2.00 -4.07 14.05
N VAL A 183 0.71 -3.92 13.72
CA VAL A 183 -0.38 -4.75 14.25
C VAL A 183 -0.21 -6.24 13.92
N LYS A 184 0.36 -6.56 12.75
CA LYS A 184 0.48 -7.94 12.24
C LYS A 184 1.83 -8.19 11.58
N ARG A 185 2.20 -9.47 11.56
CA ARG A 185 3.42 -10.00 10.92
C ARG A 185 4.69 -9.37 11.51
N HIS A 186 4.78 -9.34 12.84
CA HIS A 186 6.04 -9.08 13.54
C HIS A 186 6.81 -10.41 13.67
N LEU A 187 8.14 -10.35 13.60
CA LEU A 187 8.98 -11.52 13.80
C LEU A 187 9.09 -11.81 15.30
N ALA A 188 8.78 -13.05 15.70
CA ALA A 188 8.79 -13.45 17.10
C ALA A 188 10.20 -13.47 17.72
N ASN A 189 11.25 -13.51 16.89
CA ASN A 189 12.63 -13.74 17.32
C ASN A 189 13.62 -12.64 16.93
N GLU A 190 13.17 -11.38 16.85
CA GLU A 190 14.04 -10.24 16.48
C GLU A 190 15.28 -10.09 17.38
N SER A 191 15.16 -10.43 18.67
CA SER A 191 16.29 -10.41 19.61
C SER A 191 17.41 -11.37 19.21
N GLU A 192 17.08 -12.53 18.65
CA GLU A 192 18.05 -13.59 18.31
C GLU A 192 19.00 -13.21 17.18
N PHE A 193 18.54 -12.40 16.21
CA PHE A 193 19.36 -11.99 15.07
C PHE A 193 19.80 -10.52 15.11
N SER A 194 19.42 -9.77 16.15
CA SER A 194 19.78 -8.35 16.29
C SER A 194 21.30 -8.10 16.27
N GLY A 195 22.07 -8.95 16.95
CA GLY A 195 23.54 -8.90 16.94
C GLY A 195 24.14 -9.18 15.56
N LEU A 196 23.53 -10.12 14.81
CA LEU A 196 23.93 -10.44 13.45
C LEU A 196 23.66 -9.27 12.49
N MET A 197 22.50 -8.61 12.60
CA MET A 197 22.19 -7.39 11.83
C MET A 197 23.23 -6.30 12.10
N LYS A 198 23.56 -6.05 13.37
CA LYS A 198 24.57 -5.05 13.76
C LYS A 198 25.95 -5.39 13.22
N LYS A 199 26.36 -6.67 13.27
CA LYS A 199 27.65 -7.15 12.72
C LYS A 199 27.77 -6.88 11.22
N HIS A 200 26.67 -6.96 10.47
CA HIS A 200 26.63 -6.68 9.03
C HIS A 200 26.19 -5.24 8.69
N GLU A 201 26.27 -4.33 9.68
CA GLU A 201 26.03 -2.89 9.56
C GLU A 201 24.60 -2.51 9.14
N PHE A 202 23.62 -3.39 9.42
CA PHE A 202 22.21 -3.08 9.20
C PHE A 202 21.68 -2.15 10.29
N HIS A 203 21.10 -1.04 9.84
CA HIS A 203 20.37 -0.10 10.68
C HIS A 203 18.92 -0.56 10.77
N LYS A 204 18.46 -0.83 12.00
CA LYS A 204 17.05 -1.14 12.24
C LYS A 204 16.23 0.15 12.15
N VAL A 205 15.14 0.10 11.39
CA VAL A 205 14.20 1.20 11.21
C VAL A 205 12.76 0.76 11.47
N TYR A 206 11.94 1.70 11.95
CA TYR A 206 10.49 1.57 12.09
C TYR A 206 9.85 2.59 11.16
N LEU A 207 9.29 2.14 10.03
CA LEU A 207 8.76 3.07 9.02
C LEU A 207 7.56 3.85 9.53
N GLU A 208 6.79 3.28 10.46
CA GLU A 208 5.66 3.93 11.13
C GLU A 208 6.07 5.15 11.98
N GLN A 209 7.38 5.32 12.25
CA GLN A 209 7.93 6.49 12.95
C GLN A 209 8.48 7.56 11.99
N LEU A 210 8.43 7.30 10.67
CA LEU A 210 8.99 8.18 9.65
C LEU A 210 7.86 8.80 8.81
N SER A 211 8.02 10.07 8.47
CA SER A 211 7.24 10.71 7.40
C SER A 211 7.46 10.02 6.06
N ILE A 212 6.53 10.20 5.11
CA ILE A 212 6.68 9.61 3.77
C ILE A 212 7.94 10.13 3.07
N ARG A 213 8.26 11.42 3.23
CA ARG A 213 9.51 12.01 2.72
C ARG A 213 10.75 11.31 3.28
N GLU A 214 10.82 11.07 4.59
CA GLU A 214 11.96 10.38 5.22
C GLU A 214 12.06 8.91 4.76
N GLN A 215 10.92 8.23 4.56
CA GLN A 215 10.91 6.89 3.98
C GLN A 215 11.47 6.88 2.55
N VAL A 216 11.07 7.85 1.72
CA VAL A 216 11.59 8.00 0.36
C VAL A 216 13.11 8.25 0.39
N GLU A 217 13.58 9.18 1.22
CA GLU A 217 15.01 9.50 1.38
C GLU A 217 15.82 8.27 1.82
N LEU A 218 15.32 7.53 2.82
CA LEU A 218 15.94 6.32 3.32
C LEU A 218 16.10 5.27 2.20
N PHE A 219 15.03 4.97 1.47
CA PHE A 219 15.08 3.93 0.43
C PHE A 219 15.88 4.35 -0.80
N ARG A 220 15.90 5.64 -1.17
CA ARG A 220 16.77 6.16 -2.26
C ARG A 220 18.25 5.92 -2.02
N SER A 221 18.66 5.86 -0.75
CA SER A 221 20.05 5.60 -0.33
C SER A 221 20.32 4.13 0.01
N ALA A 222 19.32 3.25 -0.08
CA ALA A 222 19.46 1.86 0.33
C ALA A 222 20.32 1.05 -0.66
N SER A 223 21.31 0.33 -0.12
CA SER A 223 22.05 -0.72 -0.83
C SER A 223 21.51 -2.10 -0.51
N HIS A 224 20.98 -2.30 0.69
CA HIS A 224 20.41 -3.56 1.16
C HIS A 224 19.13 -3.28 1.96
N VAL A 225 18.09 -4.05 1.69
CA VAL A 225 16.82 -3.99 2.40
C VAL A 225 16.47 -5.39 2.91
N ILE A 226 16.40 -5.55 4.22
CA ILE A 226 15.82 -6.73 4.85
C ILE A 226 14.50 -6.31 5.47
N ALA A 227 13.39 -6.96 5.12
CA ALA A 227 12.09 -6.60 5.66
C ALA A 227 11.17 -7.80 5.80
N ALA A 228 10.38 -7.82 6.88
CA ALA A 228 9.23 -8.71 6.95
C ALA A 228 8.15 -8.27 5.96
N HIS A 229 7.49 -9.23 5.31
CA HIS A 229 6.47 -9.02 4.31
C HIS A 229 5.37 -8.06 4.79
N GLY A 230 5.15 -6.97 4.05
CA GLY A 230 4.10 -5.99 4.31
C GLY A 230 4.31 -4.68 3.56
N ALA A 231 3.35 -3.76 3.71
CA ALA A 231 3.23 -2.52 2.94
C ALA A 231 4.49 -1.64 2.88
N GLY A 232 5.35 -1.69 3.90
CA GLY A 232 6.61 -0.94 3.92
C GLY A 232 7.56 -1.30 2.77
N LEU A 233 7.48 -2.53 2.23
CA LEU A 233 8.27 -2.97 1.06
C LEU A 233 7.91 -2.21 -0.22
N THR A 234 6.76 -1.55 -0.29
CA THR A 234 6.41 -0.68 -1.42
C THR A 234 7.45 0.42 -1.64
N ASN A 235 8.14 0.87 -0.59
CA ASN A 235 9.20 1.87 -0.71
C ASN A 235 10.39 1.45 -1.60
N VAL A 236 10.53 0.16 -1.92
CA VAL A 236 11.52 -0.32 -2.91
C VAL A 236 11.37 0.41 -4.24
N ILE A 237 10.19 0.93 -4.59
CA ILE A 237 10.00 1.74 -5.81
C ILE A 237 10.96 2.94 -5.91
N PHE A 238 11.42 3.47 -4.77
CA PHE A 238 12.34 4.59 -4.69
C PHE A 238 13.81 4.15 -4.59
N ALA A 239 14.08 2.87 -4.39
CA ALA A 239 15.42 2.34 -4.24
C ALA A 239 16.17 2.20 -5.57
N PRO A 240 17.52 2.26 -5.57
CA PRO A 240 18.34 1.96 -6.73
C PRO A 240 18.05 0.55 -7.28
N ALA A 241 18.13 0.37 -8.61
CA ALA A 241 17.88 -0.93 -9.24
C ALA A 241 18.84 -2.04 -8.74
N ALA A 242 20.04 -1.66 -8.31
CA ALA A 242 21.05 -2.59 -7.79
C ALA A 242 20.84 -3.02 -6.33
N VAL A 243 19.87 -2.45 -5.61
CA VAL A 243 19.61 -2.76 -4.19
C VAL A 243 19.40 -4.27 -3.99
N LYS A 244 20.00 -4.85 -2.95
CA LYS A 244 19.75 -6.25 -2.56
C LYS A 244 18.56 -6.30 -1.61
N ILE A 245 17.59 -7.16 -1.88
CA ILE A 245 16.34 -7.25 -1.12
C ILE A 245 16.19 -8.65 -0.56
N LEU A 246 16.01 -8.75 0.76
CA LEU A 246 15.59 -9.98 1.42
C LEU A 246 14.22 -9.77 2.06
N GLU A 247 13.22 -10.43 1.49
CA GLU A 247 11.86 -10.45 2.02
C GLU A 247 11.66 -11.64 2.96
N ILE A 248 11.15 -11.39 4.17
CA ILE A 248 10.83 -12.45 5.13
C ILE A 248 9.32 -12.69 5.07
N ARG A 249 8.91 -13.81 4.48
CA ARG A 249 7.50 -14.11 4.18
C ARG A 249 6.89 -15.07 5.19
N PRO A 250 5.65 -14.84 5.68
CA PRO A 250 4.97 -15.82 6.54
C PRO A 250 4.75 -17.16 5.84
N LEU A 251 4.43 -17.12 4.55
CA LEU A 251 4.22 -18.27 3.68
C LEU A 251 4.96 -18.05 2.36
N ARG A 252 5.35 -19.12 1.68
CA ARG A 252 5.99 -19.03 0.35
C ARG A 252 5.14 -18.23 -0.65
N THR A 253 3.82 -18.35 -0.55
CA THR A 253 2.86 -17.67 -1.42
C THR A 253 2.63 -16.19 -1.10
N SER A 254 3.10 -15.66 0.04
CA SER A 254 2.77 -14.29 0.47
C SER A 254 3.25 -13.20 -0.50
N GLY A 255 4.33 -13.42 -1.25
CA GLY A 255 4.83 -12.44 -2.24
C GLY A 255 4.15 -12.52 -3.61
N ARG A 256 3.40 -13.60 -3.89
CA ARG A 256 2.79 -13.83 -5.20
C ARG A 256 1.80 -12.72 -5.52
N PHE A 257 1.80 -12.29 -6.78
CA PHE A 257 0.91 -11.24 -7.32
C PHE A 257 1.08 -9.84 -6.70
N CYS A 258 1.96 -9.68 -5.71
CA CYS A 258 2.27 -8.40 -5.06
C CYS A 258 3.76 -8.06 -5.26
N PHE A 259 4.59 -8.23 -4.24
CA PHE A 259 5.99 -7.80 -4.31
C PHE A 259 6.84 -8.58 -5.32
N GLU A 260 6.50 -9.83 -5.67
CA GLU A 260 7.16 -10.53 -6.79
C GLU A 260 6.97 -9.80 -8.12
N ASN A 261 5.75 -9.31 -8.38
CA ASN A 261 5.44 -8.53 -9.57
C ASN A 261 6.10 -7.15 -9.52
N LEU A 262 6.19 -6.54 -8.34
CA LEU A 262 6.90 -5.27 -8.20
C LEU A 262 8.40 -5.42 -8.49
N PHE A 263 9.05 -6.40 -7.86
CA PHE A 263 10.50 -6.59 -7.97
C PHE A 263 10.92 -6.98 -9.39
N SER A 264 10.10 -7.77 -10.10
CA SER A 264 10.37 -8.14 -11.51
C SER A 264 10.38 -6.95 -12.47
N LEU A 265 9.90 -5.77 -12.06
CA LEU A 265 9.86 -4.56 -12.89
C LEU A 265 11.10 -3.66 -12.75
N GLY A 266 12.09 -4.02 -11.94
CA GLY A 266 13.30 -3.21 -11.82
C GLY A 266 14.31 -3.55 -10.72
N TRP A 267 14.06 -4.58 -9.90
CA TRP A 267 14.91 -4.94 -8.77
C TRP A 267 15.26 -6.44 -8.81
N PRO A 268 16.18 -6.85 -9.70
CA PRO A 268 16.49 -8.26 -9.95
C PRO A 268 17.19 -8.94 -8.76
N ASN A 269 17.85 -8.17 -7.89
CA ASN A 269 18.60 -8.67 -6.74
C ASN A 269 17.68 -8.89 -5.53
N ASN A 270 16.60 -9.65 -5.71
CA ASN A 270 15.64 -9.96 -4.65
C ASN A 270 15.61 -11.46 -4.34
N GLU A 271 15.45 -11.77 -3.06
CA GLU A 271 15.29 -13.12 -2.55
C GLU A 271 14.34 -13.12 -1.34
N PHE A 272 13.92 -14.30 -0.91
CA PHE A 272 13.03 -14.41 0.24
C PHE A 272 13.38 -15.60 1.14
N LEU A 273 13.09 -15.44 2.42
CA LEU A 273 13.08 -16.52 3.41
C LEU A 273 11.67 -16.74 3.93
N VAL A 274 11.39 -17.98 4.32
CA VAL A 274 10.15 -18.40 4.97
C VAL A 274 10.49 -19.14 6.26
N PRO A 275 9.65 -19.06 7.30
CA PRO A 275 9.79 -19.90 8.47
C PRO A 275 9.73 -21.39 8.08
N PRO A 276 10.58 -22.27 8.65
CA PRO A 276 10.56 -23.71 8.40
C PRO A 276 9.36 -24.41 9.04
N LYS A 277 8.69 -23.76 10.01
CA LYS A 277 7.48 -24.28 10.65
C LYS A 277 6.31 -23.33 10.41
N SER A 278 5.23 -23.87 9.84
CA SER A 278 3.98 -23.14 9.66
C SER A 278 3.41 -22.67 11.02
N GLY A 279 2.76 -21.50 11.04
CA GLY A 279 2.10 -20.95 12.22
C GLY A 279 2.99 -20.14 13.18
N LYS A 280 4.31 -20.14 13.01
CA LYS A 280 5.23 -19.23 13.73
C LYS A 280 5.93 -18.33 12.74
N PHE A 281 5.72 -17.02 12.84
CA PHE A 281 6.42 -16.06 11.98
C PHE A 281 7.76 -15.68 12.62
N PHE A 282 8.80 -16.43 12.25
CA PHE A 282 10.17 -16.25 12.75
C PHE A 282 11.18 -16.32 11.61
N LEU A 283 12.33 -15.69 11.81
CA LEU A 283 13.43 -15.69 10.85
C LEU A 283 14.46 -16.76 11.23
N PRO A 284 14.76 -17.74 10.35
CA PRO A 284 15.80 -18.73 10.64
C PRO A 284 17.18 -18.09 10.63
N VAL A 285 17.79 -17.94 11.82
CA VAL A 285 19.05 -17.18 11.99
C VAL A 285 20.19 -17.76 11.14
N ALA A 286 20.30 -19.09 11.05
CA ALA A 286 21.32 -19.75 10.23
C ALA A 286 21.14 -19.48 8.73
N GLU A 287 19.90 -19.41 8.23
CA GLU A 287 19.64 -19.09 6.83
C GLU A 287 19.88 -17.60 6.55
N LEU A 288 19.52 -16.73 7.50
CA LEU A 288 19.86 -15.31 7.42
C LEU A 288 21.38 -15.12 7.33
N GLU A 289 22.16 -15.81 8.17
CA GLU A 289 23.62 -15.72 8.16
C GLU A 289 24.21 -16.14 6.82
N LYS A 290 23.71 -17.22 6.19
CA LYS A 290 24.13 -17.64 4.84
C LYS A 290 23.88 -16.54 3.80
N VAL A 291 22.71 -15.90 3.85
CA VAL A 291 22.37 -14.79 2.93
C VAL A 291 23.34 -13.62 3.13
N LEU A 292 23.57 -13.22 4.38
CA LEU A 292 24.47 -12.10 4.70
C LEU A 292 25.92 -12.36 4.29
N GLN A 293 26.42 -13.58 4.51
CA GLN A 293 27.75 -14.00 4.08
C GLN A 293 27.86 -13.98 2.54
N ARG A 294 26.85 -14.48 1.83
CA ARG A 294 26.81 -14.42 0.36
C ARG A 294 26.83 -12.97 -0.12
N TRP A 295 26.00 -12.10 0.43
CA TRP A 295 25.97 -10.69 0.05
C TRP A 295 27.29 -9.96 0.30
N GLN A 296 28.04 -10.35 1.33
CA GLN A 296 29.36 -9.80 1.65
C GLN A 296 30.44 -10.24 0.66
N ASN A 297 30.37 -11.47 0.14
CA ASN A 297 31.34 -11.99 -0.82
C ASN A 297 31.13 -11.48 -2.26
N GLU A 298 29.93 -10.94 -2.54
CA GLU A 298 29.54 -10.35 -3.82
C GLU A 298 29.77 -8.83 -3.90
N ALA A 299 30.22 -8.20 -2.80
CA ALA A 299 30.45 -6.75 -2.68
C ALA A 299 31.93 -6.41 -2.94
#